data_AF-A0A382YFY8-F1
#
_entry.id   AF-A0A382YFY8-F1
#
_cell.length_a   1.000
_cell.length_b   1.000
_cell.length_c   1.000
_cell.angle_alpha   90.00
_cell.angle_beta   90.00
_cell.angle_gamma   90.00
#
_symmetry.space_group_name_H-M   'P 1'
#
loop_
_entity.id
_entity.type
_entity.pdbx_description
1 polymer ?
#
loop_
_entity_poly.entity_id
_entity_poly.type
_entity_poly.pdbx_seq_one_letter_code
_entity_poly.pdbx_strand_id
1 'polypeptide(L)'
;MITSVKVRAPSSTANLGPGFDVFGLALDAFYDEITLSKTNKSISTNRPWHGVRILTADDVPKDPQQNTAGLVIKAMKQKFKI
;
A
#
# COMPACT_ATOMS: atom_id res chain seq x y z
N MET A 1 21.86 3.37 0.94
CA MET A 1 20.50 3.92 0.92
C MET A 1 19.51 2.78 0.75
N ILE A 2 18.43 2.75 1.53
CA ILE A 2 17.36 1.75 1.37
C ILE A 2 16.53 2.13 0.14
N THR A 3 16.45 1.22 -0.84
CA THR A 3 15.72 1.41 -2.10
C THR A 3 14.48 0.54 -2.21
N SER A 4 14.32 -0.43 -1.32
CA SER A 4 13.15 -1.30 -1.25
C SER A 4 12.89 -1.71 0.20
N VAL A 5 11.61 -1.81 0.56
CA VAL A 5 11.14 -2.34 1.84
C VAL A 5 9.98 -3.29 1.60
N LYS A 6 9.95 -4.41 2.32
CA LYS A 6 8.88 -5.41 2.29
C LYS A 6 8.27 -5.54 3.68
N VAL A 7 6.95 -5.53 3.76
CA VAL A 7 6.18 -5.61 5.00
C VAL A 7 4.96 -6.52 4.85
N ARG A 8 4.45 -7.04 5.96
CA ARG A 8 3.16 -7.74 6.02
C ARG A 8 2.18 -6.93 6.87
N ALA A 9 0.97 -6.76 6.37
CA ALA A 9 -0.13 -6.11 7.08
C ALA A 9 -1.19 -7.18 7.41
N PRO A 10 -1.39 -7.54 8.68
CA PRO A 10 -2.34 -8.59 9.06
C PRO A 10 -3.78 -8.16 8.80
N SER A 11 -4.63 -9.14 8.52
CA SER A 11 -6.07 -8.95 8.55
C SER A 11 -6.53 -8.63 9.98
N SER A 12 -7.73 -8.06 10.09
CA SER A 12 -8.34 -7.76 11.38
C SER A 12 -9.82 -8.09 11.37
N THR A 13 -10.37 -8.28 12.56
CA THR A 13 -11.81 -8.32 12.79
C THR A 13 -12.23 -7.09 13.56
N ALA A 14 -13.36 -6.50 13.18
CA ALA A 14 -13.91 -5.30 13.80
C ALA A 14 -15.17 -5.62 14.63
N ASN A 15 -15.62 -4.65 15.42
CA ASN A 15 -16.85 -4.60 16.20
C ASN A 15 -16.91 -5.58 17.40
N LEU A 16 -16.55 -6.85 17.24
CA LEU A 16 -16.57 -7.87 18.30
C LEU A 16 -17.85 -7.85 19.17
N GLY A 17 -19.02 -7.80 18.52
CA GLY A 17 -20.34 -7.73 19.18
C GLY A 17 -20.72 -6.29 19.54
N PRO A 18 -20.91 -5.95 20.83
CA PRO A 18 -21.35 -4.61 21.25
C PRO A 18 -20.29 -3.51 21.05
N GLY A 19 -19.09 -3.84 20.56
CA GLY A 19 -18.00 -2.88 20.34
C GLY A 19 -18.02 -2.21 18.96
N PHE A 20 -19.20 -1.99 18.39
CA PHE A 20 -19.37 -1.33 17.09
C PHE A 20 -18.58 -0.01 17.02
N ASP A 21 -17.78 0.16 15.96
CA ASP A 21 -16.89 1.32 15.72
C ASP A 21 -15.83 1.59 16.81
N VAL A 22 -15.62 0.68 17.77
CA VAL A 22 -14.64 0.85 18.87
C VAL A 22 -13.63 -0.29 18.89
N PHE A 23 -14.08 -1.54 18.78
CA PHE A 23 -13.20 -2.70 18.92
C PHE A 23 -12.66 -3.18 17.57
N GLY A 24 -11.37 -3.52 17.57
CA GLY A 24 -10.69 -4.19 16.49
C GLY A 24 -9.59 -5.09 17.03
N LEU A 25 -9.39 -6.25 16.40
CA LEU A 25 -8.35 -7.20 16.76
C LEU A 25 -7.61 -7.66 15.50
N ALA A 26 -6.29 -7.52 15.50
CA ALA A 26 -5.42 -8.06 14.45
C ALA A 26 -5.34 -9.58 14.58
N LEU A 27 -5.33 -10.28 13.44
CA LEU A 27 -5.32 -11.74 13.38
C LEU A 27 -4.00 -12.22 12.78
N ASP A 28 -3.38 -13.20 13.44
CA ASP A 28 -2.25 -13.95 12.87
C ASP A 28 -2.76 -15.13 12.03
N ALA A 29 -3.41 -14.81 10.92
CA ALA A 29 -4.02 -15.80 10.03
C ALA A 29 -3.87 -15.44 8.54
N PHE A 30 -4.30 -14.24 8.17
CA PHE A 30 -4.18 -13.72 6.79
C PHE A 30 -3.49 -12.37 6.81
N TYR A 31 -2.81 -12.02 5.73
CA TYR A 31 -2.13 -10.74 5.58
C TYR A 31 -1.96 -10.37 4.12
N ASP A 32 -1.83 -9.08 3.86
CA ASP A 32 -1.29 -8.55 2.62
C ASP A 32 0.23 -8.39 2.75
N GLU A 33 1.00 -8.83 1.75
CA GLU A 33 2.44 -8.57 1.68
C GLU A 33 2.72 -7.47 0.65
N ILE A 34 3.28 -6.34 1.10
CA ILE A 34 3.56 -5.19 0.26
C ILE A 34 5.07 -4.99 0.13
N THR A 35 5.54 -4.83 -1.11
CA THR A 35 6.90 -4.39 -1.40
C THR A 35 6.86 -2.99 -2.01
N LEU A 36 7.46 -2.01 -1.35
CA LEU A 36 7.62 -0.65 -1.85
C LEU A 36 9.05 -0.45 -2.33
N SER A 37 9.24 -0.10 -3.60
CA SER A 37 10.55 0.13 -4.20
C SER A 37 10.63 1.51 -4.85
N LYS A 38 11.73 2.22 -4.62
CA LYS A 38 12.02 3.52 -5.25
C LYS A 38 12.86 3.31 -6.51
N THR A 39 12.37 3.82 -7.64
CA THR A 39 13.11 3.87 -8.90
C THR A 39 12.96 5.24 -9.54
N ASN A 40 14.02 5.72 -10.19
CA ASN A 40 14.02 6.93 -11.02
C ASN A 40 13.84 6.61 -12.51
N LYS A 41 13.71 5.33 -12.87
CA LYS A 41 13.53 4.87 -14.25
C LYS A 41 12.30 3.97 -14.36
N SER A 42 11.61 4.10 -15.48
CA SER A 42 10.54 3.19 -15.87
C SER A 42 11.10 1.79 -16.09
N ILE A 43 10.47 0.79 -15.47
CA ILE A 43 10.87 -0.62 -15.60
C ILE A 43 10.65 -1.14 -17.03
N SER A 44 9.70 -0.57 -17.79
CA SER A 44 9.43 -1.02 -19.16
C SER A 44 10.27 -0.32 -20.23
N THR A 45 10.65 0.95 -20.02
CA THR A 45 11.32 1.76 -21.06
C THR A 45 12.73 2.22 -20.69
N ASN A 46 13.15 2.01 -19.45
CA ASN A 46 14.43 2.48 -18.88
C ASN A 46 14.64 4.01 -18.96
N ARG A 47 13.59 4.79 -19.26
CA ARG A 47 13.60 6.26 -19.29
C ARG A 47 13.32 6.84 -17.90
N PRO A 48 13.74 8.09 -17.61
CA PRO A 48 13.37 8.78 -16.38
C PRO A 48 11.87 8.72 -16.13
N TRP A 49 11.47 8.39 -14.92
CA TRP A 49 10.06 8.22 -14.56
C TRP A 49 9.78 8.80 -13.18
N HIS A 50 8.61 9.42 -13.05
CA HIS A 50 8.08 9.96 -11.81
C HIS A 50 6.62 9.54 -11.68
N GLY A 51 6.26 9.01 -10.53
CA GLY A 51 4.88 8.61 -10.26
C GLY A 51 4.80 7.50 -9.22
N VAL A 52 3.63 6.88 -9.17
CA VAL A 52 3.36 5.65 -8.41
C VAL A 52 2.83 4.63 -9.41
N ARG A 53 3.31 3.40 -9.34
CA ARG A 53 2.80 2.29 -10.12
C ARG A 53 2.49 1.14 -9.18
N ILE A 54 1.28 0.62 -9.27
CA ILE A 54 0.83 -0.51 -8.47
C ILE A 54 0.91 -1.76 -9.32
N LEU A 55 1.60 -2.77 -8.81
CA LEU A 55 1.74 -4.08 -9.43
C LEU A 55 1.11 -5.10 -8.50
N THR A 56 0.08 -5.77 -8.97
CA THR A 56 -0.58 -6.86 -8.24
C THR A 56 -1.20 -7.81 -9.26
N ALA A 57 -1.24 -9.09 -8.89
CA ALA A 57 -2.00 -10.13 -9.59
C ALA A 57 -3.45 -10.23 -9.11
N ASP A 58 -3.78 -9.58 -7.99
CA ASP A 58 -5.11 -9.60 -7.41
C ASP A 58 -6.09 -8.76 -8.22
N ASP A 59 -7.37 -9.08 -8.07
CA ASP A 59 -8.47 -8.37 -8.72
C ASP A 59 -8.85 -7.09 -7.95
N VAL A 60 -7.91 -6.13 -7.96
CA VAL A 60 -8.08 -4.80 -7.37
C VAL A 60 -7.65 -3.72 -8.36
N PRO A 61 -8.14 -2.47 -8.23
CA PRO A 61 -7.74 -1.37 -9.10
C PRO A 61 -6.22 -1.16 -9.10
N LYS A 62 -5.64 -0.97 -10.29
CA LYS A 62 -4.20 -0.68 -10.46
C LYS A 62 -3.90 0.81 -10.63
N ASP A 63 -4.93 1.62 -10.91
CA ASP A 63 -4.83 3.07 -10.92
C ASP A 63 -4.57 3.57 -9.48
N PRO A 64 -3.45 4.27 -9.22
CA PRO A 64 -3.16 4.82 -7.90
C PRO A 64 -4.24 5.75 -7.33
N GLN A 65 -5.12 6.33 -8.16
CA GLN A 65 -6.23 7.17 -7.70
C GLN A 65 -7.45 6.37 -7.23
N GLN A 66 -7.52 5.07 -7.56
CA GLN A 66 -8.62 4.17 -7.21
C GLN A 66 -8.17 3.03 -6.28
N ASN A 67 -6.88 2.96 -5.96
CA ASN A 67 -6.32 1.96 -5.06
C ASN A 67 -5.90 2.61 -3.73
N THR A 68 -6.29 2.01 -2.62
CA THR A 68 -6.04 2.53 -1.26
C THR A 68 -4.54 2.71 -0.96
N ALA A 69 -3.67 1.81 -1.41
CA ALA A 69 -2.22 1.97 -1.25
C ALA A 69 -1.70 3.20 -2.03
N GLY A 70 -2.25 3.45 -3.23
CA GLY A 70 -1.94 4.64 -4.03
C GLY A 70 -2.40 5.94 -3.36
N LEU A 71 -3.61 5.94 -2.80
CA LEU A 71 -4.16 7.07 -2.05
C LEU A 71 -3.33 7.39 -0.80
N VAL A 72 -2.90 6.37 -0.05
CA VAL A 72 -2.01 6.55 1.12
C VAL A 72 -0.67 7.14 0.70
N ILE A 73 -0.05 6.64 -0.37
CA ILE A 73 1.21 7.21 -0.88
C ILE A 73 1.01 8.68 -1.26
N LYS A 74 -0.07 9.03 -1.97
CA LYS A 74 -0.39 10.43 -2.32
C LYS A 74 -0.50 11.31 -1.07
N ALA A 75 -1.24 10.87 -0.06
CA ALA A 75 -1.42 11.60 1.19
C ALA A 75 -0.09 11.77 1.95
N MET A 76 0.73 10.73 2.03
CA MET A 76 2.04 10.80 2.68
C MET A 76 2.99 11.75 1.94
N LYS A 77 3.07 11.68 0.61
CA LYS A 77 3.87 12.61 -0.20
C LYS A 77 3.50 14.07 0.07
N GLN A 78 2.19 14.36 0.12
CA GLN A 78 1.69 15.69 0.45
C GLN A 78 2.05 16.10 1.88
N LYS A 79 1.84 15.22 2.87
CA LYS A 79 2.10 15.49 4.29
C LYS A 79 3.58 15.73 4.57
N PHE A 80 4.46 14.93 3.98
CA PHE A 80 5.91 14.96 4.23
C PHE A 80 6.69 15.80 3.21
N LYS A 81 6.02 16.36 2.19
CA LYS A 81 6.63 17.16 1.11
C LYS A 81 7.76 16.42 0.37
N ILE A 82 7.48 15.17 -0.01
CA ILE A 82 8.38 14.26 -0.75
C ILE A 82 7.81 13.78 -2.09
#